data_AF-A0A0M3K285-F1
#
_entry.id   AF-A0A0M3K285-F1
#
_cell.length_a   1.000
_cell.length_b   1.000
_cell.length_c   1.000
_cell.angle_alpha   90.00
_cell.angle_beta   90.00
_cell.angle_gamma   90.00
#
_symmetry.space_group_name_H-M   'P 1'
#
loop_
_entity.id
_entity.type
_entity.pdbx_description
1 polymer ?
#
loop_
_entity_poly.entity_id
_entity_poly.type
_entity_poly.pdbx_seq_one_letter_code
_entity_poly.pdbx_strand_id
1 'polypeptide(L)'
;MLHEAILLVFCLSTFVLAQREDVVLLCRERHLAAFCNRLGSACSELTNTPIPQQMVGDEYVLPMPISRCIASEYYLAICYVEYSPKWCNAWKEECGVQSPIGQFTEDEKQCIENKKFIAVCNARYGSENCATWVTGCKIPSMNGNLALGNDGRTCITTQWVLLTCTSTFGQEFCIKLEQVCCSMYGISVPQGTFHVLPEVVTKCISSENFVAVCYAKYGRGQCQAWMQECRITSSPAQLTDSERKCMESSMFISMCYNDYGAQKCLGWSKICNAVDAFGKISLGDSGKDCMRTRDPIIMCKAKYGPVYCNRLGSACSELTGIPIPEQMAGNMYKLPDRILTCVASEYFMAICYARYGADECNVWKKECNVKSPVDKLTPDEQQCMESKRVLQICLSTYGLEFCTKIEASCIAKVGLIFPNDPVHILPASVTDCISSENTLQLMPYSFAMQSMVLLSAADLELLVQSSPIHPFLKRQLALNTHCRALSSVALHLPRKKAS
;
A
#
# COMPACT_ATOMS: atom_id res chain seq x y z
N MET A 1 58.62 41.19 1.49
CA MET A 1 59.21 40.65 2.73
C MET A 1 58.31 40.84 3.95
N LEU A 2 57.81 42.04 4.28
CA LEU A 2 56.94 42.22 5.46
C LEU A 2 55.56 41.51 5.35
N HIS A 3 55.00 41.41 4.15
CA HIS A 3 53.68 40.76 3.93
C HIS A 3 53.76 39.23 4.01
N GLU A 4 54.86 38.62 3.56
CA GLU A 4 55.09 37.17 3.71
C GLU A 4 55.41 36.78 5.16
N ALA A 5 56.10 37.65 5.92
CA ALA A 5 56.32 37.43 7.34
C ALA A 5 55.03 37.48 8.16
N ILE A 6 54.09 38.38 7.81
CA ILE A 6 52.78 38.48 8.50
C ILE A 6 51.89 37.27 8.17
N LEU A 7 51.92 36.76 6.92
CA LEU A 7 51.23 35.51 6.55
C LEU A 7 51.81 34.28 7.25
N LEU A 8 53.14 34.19 7.40
CA LEU A 8 53.78 33.13 8.18
C LEU A 8 53.43 33.20 9.67
N VAL A 9 53.37 34.39 10.26
CA VAL A 9 52.98 34.56 11.67
C VAL A 9 51.49 34.24 11.87
N PHE A 10 50.59 34.63 10.95
CA PHE A 10 49.16 34.28 11.02
C PHE A 10 48.90 32.79 10.80
N CYS A 11 49.64 32.13 9.88
CA CYS A 11 49.60 30.68 9.71
C CYS A 11 50.16 29.95 10.93
N LEU A 12 51.25 30.43 11.53
CA LEU A 12 51.83 29.82 12.74
C LEU A 12 50.94 30.07 13.97
N SER A 13 50.29 31.22 14.12
CA SER A 13 49.41 31.52 15.26
C SER A 13 48.08 30.78 15.20
N THR A 14 47.52 30.55 14.01
CA THR A 14 46.34 29.70 13.84
C THR A 14 46.67 28.23 14.05
N PHE A 15 47.88 27.78 13.67
CA PHE A 15 48.37 26.43 13.98
C PHE A 15 48.64 26.21 15.48
N VAL A 16 49.08 27.26 16.20
CA VAL A 16 49.35 27.19 17.65
C VAL A 16 48.07 27.33 18.48
N LEU A 17 47.06 28.10 18.03
CA LEU A 17 45.76 28.16 18.72
C LEU A 17 44.90 26.91 18.47
N ALA A 18 45.03 26.24 17.31
CA ALA A 18 44.41 24.94 17.05
C ALA A 18 45.00 23.79 17.89
N GLN A 19 46.12 23.99 18.61
CA GLN A 19 46.67 22.99 19.54
C GLN A 19 45.95 22.95 20.90
N ARG A 20 45.02 23.87 21.18
CA ARG A 20 44.24 23.90 22.44
C ARG A 20 42.76 23.58 22.28
N GLU A 21 42.22 23.52 21.07
CA GLU A 21 40.87 23.02 20.87
C GLU A 21 40.89 21.50 20.99
N ASP A 22 39.99 20.96 21.81
CA ASP A 22 39.83 19.52 21.99
C ASP A 22 39.52 18.89 20.62
N VAL A 23 40.50 18.19 20.05
CA VAL A 23 40.40 17.53 18.74
C VAL A 23 39.21 16.57 18.69
N VAL A 24 38.77 16.04 19.84
CA VAL A 24 37.55 15.23 19.93
C VAL A 24 36.30 16.07 19.71
N LEU A 25 36.26 17.30 20.22
CA LEU A 25 35.16 18.22 20.00
C LEU A 25 35.04 18.57 18.52
N LEU A 26 36.15 18.95 17.86
CA LEU A 26 36.20 19.20 16.42
C LEU A 26 35.79 17.98 15.59
N CYS A 27 36.22 16.79 15.99
CA CYS A 27 35.76 15.55 15.37
C CYS A 27 34.23 15.39 15.51
N ARG A 28 33.68 15.66 16.70
CA ARG A 28 32.24 15.52 16.99
C ARG A 28 31.37 16.58 16.30
N GLU A 29 31.93 17.71 15.95
CA GLU A 29 31.24 18.71 15.11
C GLU A 29 31.10 18.24 13.66
N ARG A 30 32.06 17.45 13.16
CA ARG A 30 32.07 16.93 11.78
C ARG A 30 31.43 15.55 11.65
N HIS A 31 31.52 14.73 12.68
CA HIS A 31 31.14 13.32 12.68
C HIS A 31 30.34 12.96 13.93
N LEU A 32 29.63 11.82 13.87
CA LEU A 32 28.91 11.32 15.03
C LEU A 32 29.86 10.94 16.18
N ALA A 33 29.43 11.15 17.43
CA ALA A 33 30.24 10.83 18.61
C ALA A 33 30.75 9.38 18.64
N ALA A 34 29.94 8.42 18.17
CA ALA A 34 30.33 7.02 18.06
C ALA A 34 31.48 6.78 17.05
N PHE A 35 31.57 7.59 15.99
CA PHE A 35 32.70 7.55 15.06
C PHE A 35 33.97 8.08 15.75
N CYS A 36 33.89 9.25 16.39
CA CYS A 36 35.05 9.86 17.07
C CYS A 36 35.59 9.00 18.22
N ASN A 37 34.72 8.36 18.99
CA ASN A 37 35.15 7.45 20.06
C ASN A 37 35.89 6.22 19.50
N ARG A 38 35.40 5.64 18.40
CA ARG A 38 36.08 4.54 17.69
C ARG A 38 37.40 5.01 17.08
N LEU A 39 37.43 6.22 16.52
CA LEU A 39 38.64 6.82 15.96
C LEU A 39 39.71 7.05 17.03
N GLY A 40 39.30 7.52 18.22
CA GLY A 40 40.19 7.62 19.37
C GLY A 40 40.76 6.26 19.78
N SER A 41 39.93 5.21 19.83
CA SER A 41 40.39 3.84 20.12
C SER A 41 41.37 3.32 19.06
N ALA A 42 41.08 3.54 17.77
CA ALA A 42 41.96 3.14 16.69
C ALA A 42 43.31 3.87 16.76
N CYS A 43 43.28 5.17 17.03
CA CYS A 43 44.48 5.98 17.20
C CYS A 43 45.29 5.56 18.44
N SER A 44 44.63 5.17 19.53
CA SER A 44 45.28 4.61 20.72
C SER A 44 46.05 3.33 20.40
N GLU A 45 45.43 2.41 19.67
CA GLU A 45 46.05 1.15 19.21
C GLU A 45 47.24 1.41 18.28
N LEU A 46 47.06 2.27 17.27
CA LEU A 46 48.10 2.58 16.28
C LEU A 46 49.30 3.33 16.87
N THR A 47 49.08 4.16 17.89
CA THR A 47 50.15 4.92 18.55
C THR A 47 50.71 4.21 19.78
N ASN A 48 50.20 3.01 20.11
CA ASN A 48 50.51 2.29 21.34
C ASN A 48 50.43 3.18 22.60
N THR A 49 49.45 4.08 22.62
CA THR A 49 49.27 5.07 23.69
C THR A 49 47.90 4.85 24.32
N PRO A 50 47.79 4.47 25.60
CA PRO A 50 46.50 4.18 26.22
C PRO A 50 45.64 5.44 26.35
N ILE A 51 44.33 5.29 26.13
CA ILE A 51 43.35 6.35 26.44
C ILE A 51 43.22 6.47 27.96
N PRO A 52 43.43 7.66 28.56
CA PRO A 52 43.25 7.88 29.98
C PRO A 52 41.81 7.51 30.41
N GLN A 53 41.66 6.82 31.53
CA GLN A 53 40.33 6.60 32.11
C GLN A 53 39.77 7.96 32.58
N GLN A 54 38.61 8.34 32.07
CA GLN A 54 37.99 9.63 32.37
C GLN A 54 37.54 9.65 33.84
N MET A 55 38.21 10.43 34.69
CA MET A 55 37.75 10.69 36.05
C MET A 55 36.67 11.77 36.04
N VAL A 56 35.65 11.61 36.88
CA VAL A 56 34.53 12.55 36.98
C VAL A 56 35.04 13.89 37.52
N GLY A 57 35.08 14.91 36.67
CA GLY A 57 35.43 16.29 37.06
C GLY A 57 36.69 16.86 36.40
N ASP A 58 37.50 16.04 35.74
CA ASP A 58 38.71 16.50 35.05
C ASP A 58 38.43 16.86 33.58
N GLU A 59 39.11 17.91 33.11
CA GLU A 59 39.16 18.28 31.69
C GLU A 59 39.82 17.13 30.91
N TYR A 60 39.04 16.49 30.03
CA TYR A 60 39.49 15.31 29.29
C TYR A 60 40.44 15.73 28.17
N VAL A 61 41.75 15.58 28.39
CA VAL A 61 42.79 15.87 27.39
C VAL A 61 43.36 14.56 26.85
N LEU A 62 43.17 14.32 25.55
CA LEU A 62 43.78 13.17 24.88
C LEU A 62 45.32 13.31 24.82
N PRO A 63 46.07 12.22 25.05
CA PRO A 63 47.52 12.20 24.82
C PRO A 63 47.89 12.69 23.41
N MET A 64 48.94 13.50 23.32
CA MET A 64 49.38 14.13 22.06
C MET A 64 49.48 13.17 20.86
N PRO A 65 49.97 11.91 20.99
CA PRO A 65 50.00 10.96 19.87
C PRO A 65 48.60 10.66 19.32
N ILE A 66 47.61 10.45 20.18
CA ILE A 66 46.22 10.19 19.80
C ILE A 66 45.61 11.44 19.17
N SER A 67 45.81 12.61 19.79
CA SER A 67 45.30 13.89 19.27
C SER A 67 45.84 14.19 17.88
N ARG A 68 47.14 13.96 17.63
CA ARG A 68 47.73 14.10 16.28
C ARG A 68 47.15 13.10 15.29
N CYS A 69 46.95 11.85 15.70
CA CYS A 69 46.35 10.83 14.85
C CYS A 69 44.92 11.19 14.41
N ILE A 70 44.09 11.69 15.33
CA ILE A 70 42.73 12.16 15.01
C ILE A 70 42.78 13.42 14.13
N ALA A 71 43.58 14.42 14.51
CA ALA A 71 43.64 15.71 13.81
C ALA A 71 44.17 15.59 12.38
N SER A 72 45.08 14.66 12.14
CA SER A 72 45.63 14.37 10.81
C SER A 72 44.80 13.36 10.02
N GLU A 73 43.64 12.93 10.54
CA GLU A 73 42.75 11.97 9.89
C GLU A 73 43.52 10.74 9.39
N TYR A 74 44.32 10.14 10.30
CA TYR A 74 45.22 9.04 9.94
C TYR A 74 44.47 7.98 9.15
N TYR A 75 44.83 7.82 7.88
CA TYR A 75 44.05 7.03 6.94
C TYR A 75 43.87 5.56 7.40
N LEU A 76 44.90 5.00 8.06
CA LEU A 76 44.82 3.68 8.68
C LEU A 76 43.91 3.65 9.92
N ALA A 77 43.86 4.73 10.71
CA ALA A 77 42.94 4.85 11.83
C ALA A 77 41.49 4.92 11.36
N ILE A 78 41.21 5.67 10.28
CA ILE A 78 39.89 5.68 9.64
C ILE A 78 39.54 4.28 9.14
N CYS A 79 40.48 3.58 8.51
CA CYS A 79 40.28 2.18 8.11
C CYS A 79 39.88 1.30 9.30
N TYR A 80 40.56 1.42 10.46
CA TYR A 80 40.25 0.67 11.69
C TYR A 80 38.89 1.01 12.31
N VAL A 81 38.32 2.17 11.98
CA VAL A 81 36.97 2.56 12.45
C VAL A 81 35.90 1.97 11.54
N GLU A 82 36.13 2.02 10.23
CA GLU A 82 35.21 1.52 9.21
C GLU A 82 35.22 -0.01 9.12
N TYR A 83 36.39 -0.60 9.35
CA TYR A 83 36.70 -2.02 9.25
C TYR A 83 37.51 -2.46 10.46
N SER A 84 37.65 -3.78 10.69
CA SER A 84 38.46 -4.23 11.83
C SER A 84 39.97 -4.07 11.58
N PRO A 85 40.79 -3.90 12.64
CA PRO A 85 42.25 -3.85 12.52
C PRO A 85 42.85 -5.01 11.73
N LYS A 86 42.26 -6.21 11.88
CA LYS A 86 42.66 -7.41 11.15
C LYS A 86 42.62 -7.23 9.62
N TRP A 87 41.55 -6.64 9.09
CA TRP A 87 41.41 -6.41 7.65
C TRP A 87 42.35 -5.31 7.16
N CYS A 88 42.41 -4.19 7.87
CA CYS A 88 43.25 -3.07 7.48
C CYS A 88 44.74 -3.41 7.50
N ASN A 89 45.20 -4.23 8.45
CA ASN A 89 46.59 -4.70 8.48
C ASN A 89 46.89 -5.66 7.33
N ALA A 90 45.99 -6.61 7.03
CA ALA A 90 46.15 -7.47 5.86
C ALA A 90 46.22 -6.64 4.56
N TRP A 91 45.35 -5.65 4.39
CA TRP A 91 45.41 -4.76 3.22
C TRP A 91 46.65 -3.89 3.18
N LYS A 92 47.13 -3.43 4.34
CA LYS A 92 48.39 -2.68 4.46
C LYS A 92 49.57 -3.51 3.94
N GLU A 93 49.65 -4.77 4.36
CA GLU A 93 50.68 -5.72 3.92
C GLU A 93 50.57 -6.03 2.42
N GLU A 94 49.36 -6.33 1.92
CA GLU A 94 49.11 -6.60 0.50
C GLU A 94 49.43 -5.39 -0.41
N CYS A 95 49.12 -4.18 0.06
CA CYS A 95 49.44 -2.94 -0.64
C CYS A 95 50.92 -2.53 -0.51
N GLY A 96 51.75 -3.31 0.19
CA GLY A 96 53.18 -3.05 0.34
C GLY A 96 53.50 -1.77 1.11
N VAL A 97 52.62 -1.34 2.01
CA VAL A 97 52.78 -0.07 2.72
C VAL A 97 53.88 -0.18 3.76
N GLN A 98 55.06 0.38 3.47
CA GLN A 98 56.22 0.32 4.35
C GLN A 98 56.22 1.41 5.43
N SER A 99 55.36 2.43 5.29
CA SER A 99 55.30 3.55 6.22
C SER A 99 54.86 3.09 7.62
N PRO A 100 55.69 3.28 8.66
CA PRO A 100 55.37 2.86 10.01
C PRO A 100 54.31 3.76 10.66
N ILE A 101 54.17 5.02 10.22
CA ILE A 101 53.31 6.01 10.89
C ILE A 101 52.66 6.97 9.86
N GLY A 102 51.40 6.67 9.50
CA GLY A 102 50.39 7.65 9.05
C GLY A 102 50.53 8.28 7.67
N GLN A 103 51.73 8.32 7.08
CA GLN A 103 51.93 8.91 5.75
C GLN A 103 51.85 7.81 4.69
N PHE A 104 50.67 7.70 4.08
CA PHE A 104 50.43 6.90 2.90
C PHE A 104 50.70 7.79 1.68
N THR A 105 51.48 7.29 0.73
CA THR A 105 51.54 7.83 -0.63
C THR A 105 50.16 7.71 -1.28
N GLU A 106 49.92 8.49 -2.34
CA GLU A 106 48.62 8.47 -3.01
C GLU A 106 48.30 7.08 -3.60
N ASP A 107 49.32 6.37 -4.09
CA ASP A 107 49.18 5.00 -4.60
C ASP A 107 48.82 4.01 -3.50
N GLU A 108 49.41 4.13 -2.30
CA GLU A 108 49.08 3.29 -1.14
C GLU A 108 47.65 3.56 -0.65
N LYS A 109 47.22 4.83 -0.61
CA LYS A 109 45.82 5.19 -0.27
C LYS A 109 44.86 4.59 -1.28
N GLN A 110 45.12 4.78 -2.57
CA GLN A 110 44.29 4.26 -3.65
C GLN A 110 44.20 2.74 -3.59
N CYS A 111 45.31 2.05 -3.31
CA CYS A 111 45.32 0.60 -3.15
C CYS A 111 44.39 0.14 -2.02
N ILE A 112 44.48 0.75 -0.84
CA ILE A 112 43.60 0.41 0.29
C ILE A 112 42.14 0.76 -0.03
N GLU A 113 41.84 1.89 -0.66
CA GLU A 113 40.47 2.22 -1.06
C GLU A 113 39.90 1.16 -2.03
N ASN A 114 40.73 0.62 -2.93
CA ASN A 114 40.32 -0.46 -3.81
C ASN A 114 40.06 -1.76 -3.04
N LYS A 115 40.88 -2.08 -2.04
CA LYS A 115 40.67 -3.24 -1.15
C LYS A 115 39.38 -3.09 -0.35
N LYS A 116 39.11 -1.90 0.22
CA LYS A 116 37.84 -1.56 0.89
C LYS A 116 36.65 -1.81 -0.03
N PHE A 117 36.71 -1.30 -1.26
CA PHE A 117 35.65 -1.48 -2.24
C PHE A 117 35.40 -2.96 -2.58
N ILE A 118 36.46 -3.74 -2.81
CA ILE A 118 36.35 -5.19 -3.08
C ILE A 118 35.83 -5.95 -1.86
N ALA A 119 36.24 -5.58 -0.65
CA ALA A 119 35.73 -6.20 0.57
C ALA A 119 34.22 -5.93 0.76
N VAL A 120 33.77 -4.70 0.52
CA VAL A 120 32.34 -4.36 0.51
C VAL A 120 31.60 -5.12 -0.57
N CYS A 121 32.18 -5.23 -1.77
CA CYS A 121 31.63 -6.04 -2.85
C CYS A 121 31.47 -7.50 -2.40
N ASN A 122 32.54 -8.13 -1.91
CA ASN A 122 32.55 -9.54 -1.50
C ASN A 122 31.55 -9.81 -0.38
N ALA A 123 31.50 -8.94 0.63
CA ALA A 123 30.58 -9.07 1.75
C ALA A 123 29.12 -8.96 1.31
N ARG A 124 28.82 -8.12 0.32
CA ARG A 124 27.44 -7.85 -0.10
C ARG A 124 26.95 -8.78 -1.21
N TYR A 125 27.83 -9.23 -2.11
CA TYR A 125 27.47 -9.92 -3.34
C TYR A 125 28.12 -11.30 -3.50
N GLY A 126 28.99 -11.70 -2.58
CA GLY A 126 29.78 -12.92 -2.68
C GLY A 126 31.05 -12.73 -3.52
N SER A 127 32.10 -13.44 -3.15
CA SER A 127 33.43 -13.33 -3.77
C SER A 127 33.45 -13.74 -5.24
N GLU A 128 32.62 -14.69 -5.65
CA GLU A 128 32.54 -15.18 -7.03
C GLU A 128 32.03 -14.11 -8.01
N ASN A 129 30.95 -13.42 -7.64
CA ASN A 129 30.38 -12.32 -8.44
C ASN A 129 31.38 -11.17 -8.57
N CYS A 130 31.99 -10.76 -7.46
CA CYS A 130 32.96 -9.67 -7.46
C CYS A 130 34.23 -10.01 -8.26
N ALA A 131 34.74 -11.23 -8.16
CA ALA A 131 35.87 -11.68 -8.98
C ALA A 131 35.53 -11.67 -10.48
N THR A 132 34.32 -12.12 -10.83
CA THR A 132 33.79 -12.10 -12.20
C THR A 132 33.69 -10.67 -12.72
N TRP A 133 33.14 -9.74 -11.92
CA TRP A 133 33.00 -8.33 -12.29
C TRP A 133 34.35 -7.63 -12.42
N VAL A 134 35.29 -7.86 -11.50
CA VAL A 134 36.65 -7.33 -11.58
C VAL A 134 37.32 -7.71 -12.89
N THR A 135 37.20 -8.98 -13.27
CA THR A 135 37.76 -9.52 -14.52
C THR A 135 37.03 -8.95 -15.74
N GLY A 136 35.69 -8.95 -15.72
CA GLY A 136 34.85 -8.47 -16.81
C GLY A 136 34.98 -6.97 -17.09
N CYS A 137 35.15 -6.17 -16.02
CA CYS A 137 35.40 -4.73 -16.08
C CYS A 137 36.83 -4.39 -16.52
N LYS A 138 37.67 -5.38 -16.85
CA LYS A 138 39.06 -5.22 -17.31
C LYS A 138 39.89 -4.31 -16.39
N ILE A 139 39.69 -4.43 -15.08
CA ILE A 139 40.38 -3.59 -14.11
C ILE A 139 41.87 -3.99 -14.13
N PRO A 140 42.78 -3.09 -14.51
CA PRO A 140 44.19 -3.43 -14.64
C PRO A 140 44.74 -3.87 -13.28
N SER A 141 45.34 -5.06 -13.25
CA SER A 141 46.14 -5.54 -12.12
C SER A 141 47.58 -5.09 -12.34
N MET A 142 48.03 -4.08 -11.59
CA MET A 142 49.45 -3.70 -11.59
C MET A 142 50.12 -4.45 -10.43
N ASN A 143 51.04 -5.36 -10.75
CA ASN A 143 51.83 -6.11 -9.77
C ASN A 143 51.01 -6.90 -8.73
N GLY A 144 49.87 -7.46 -9.13
CA GLY A 144 48.98 -8.20 -8.21
C GLY A 144 48.09 -7.30 -7.36
N ASN A 145 48.26 -5.98 -7.43
CA ASN A 145 47.38 -5.00 -6.80
C ASN A 145 46.35 -4.46 -7.81
N LEU A 146 45.09 -4.55 -7.43
CA LEU A 146 43.95 -4.05 -8.19
C LEU A 146 43.93 -2.53 -8.14
N ALA A 147 44.26 -1.88 -9.26
CA ALA A 147 44.10 -0.44 -9.42
C ALA A 147 42.69 -0.15 -9.95
N LEU A 148 41.71 -0.09 -9.05
CA LEU A 148 40.37 0.38 -9.38
C LEU A 148 40.39 1.90 -9.60
N GLY A 149 40.58 2.30 -10.85
CA GLY A 149 40.24 3.66 -11.29
C GLY A 149 38.74 3.92 -11.15
N ASN A 150 38.32 5.18 -11.33
CA ASN A 150 36.91 5.58 -11.28
C ASN A 150 36.05 4.75 -12.25
N ASP A 151 36.59 4.39 -13.42
CA ASP A 151 35.90 3.55 -14.41
C ASP A 151 35.62 2.13 -13.88
N GLY A 152 36.57 1.53 -13.16
CA GLY A 152 36.41 0.22 -12.54
C GLY A 152 35.33 0.23 -11.44
N ARG A 153 35.30 1.28 -10.61
CA ARG A 153 34.28 1.43 -9.55
C ARG A 153 32.90 1.62 -10.16
N THR A 154 32.81 2.46 -11.19
CA THR A 154 31.55 2.72 -11.92
C THR A 154 31.07 1.45 -12.63
N CYS A 155 31.98 0.67 -13.22
CA CYS A 155 31.67 -0.61 -13.83
C CYS A 155 31.09 -1.59 -12.80
N ILE A 156 31.76 -1.83 -11.67
CA ILE A 156 31.25 -2.76 -10.65
C ILE A 156 29.90 -2.28 -10.08
N THR A 157 29.74 -0.97 -9.86
CA THR A 157 28.47 -0.40 -9.41
C THR A 157 27.35 -0.62 -10.43
N THR A 158 27.66 -0.46 -11.73
CA THR A 158 26.74 -0.75 -12.83
C THR A 158 26.32 -2.23 -12.83
N GLN A 159 27.30 -3.14 -12.74
CA GLN A 159 27.06 -4.58 -12.73
C GLN A 159 26.20 -5.00 -11.54
N TRP A 160 26.40 -4.37 -10.38
CA TRP A 160 25.54 -4.57 -9.22
C TRP A 160 24.09 -4.13 -9.47
N VAL A 161 23.87 -2.94 -10.04
CA VAL A 161 22.51 -2.44 -10.33
C VAL A 161 21.80 -3.38 -11.32
N LEU A 162 22.51 -3.85 -12.34
CA LEU A 162 21.97 -4.81 -13.31
C LEU A 162 21.69 -6.19 -12.70
N LEU A 163 22.58 -6.70 -11.84
CA LEU A 163 22.35 -7.96 -11.13
C LEU A 163 21.14 -7.86 -10.20
N THR A 164 21.04 -6.76 -9.44
CA THR A 164 19.92 -6.52 -8.51
C THR A 164 18.60 -6.45 -9.27
N CYS A 165 18.58 -5.69 -10.37
CA CYS A 165 17.42 -5.67 -11.26
C CYS A 165 17.08 -7.10 -11.72
N THR A 166 18.07 -7.85 -12.23
CA THR A 166 17.87 -9.19 -12.80
C THR A 166 17.34 -10.16 -11.76
N SER A 167 17.81 -10.10 -10.51
CA SER A 167 17.31 -10.92 -9.42
C SER A 167 15.88 -10.57 -9.01
N THR A 168 15.49 -9.30 -9.10
CA THR A 168 14.16 -8.82 -8.68
C THR A 168 13.10 -9.03 -9.77
N PHE A 169 13.44 -8.73 -11.03
CA PHE A 169 12.47 -8.64 -12.12
C PHE A 169 12.73 -9.62 -13.27
N GLY A 170 13.88 -10.29 -13.29
CA GLY A 170 14.32 -11.16 -14.38
C GLY A 170 15.11 -10.43 -15.47
N GLN A 171 15.96 -11.18 -16.17
CA GLN A 171 16.94 -10.64 -17.13
C GLN A 171 16.28 -9.90 -18.30
N GLU A 172 15.23 -10.48 -18.90
CA GLU A 172 14.54 -9.88 -20.06
C GLU A 172 13.95 -8.50 -19.72
N PHE A 173 13.35 -8.39 -18.53
CA PHE A 173 12.79 -7.12 -18.07
C PHE A 173 13.88 -6.07 -17.86
N CYS A 174 15.01 -6.45 -17.26
CA CYS A 174 16.10 -5.52 -16.97
C CYS A 174 16.80 -5.02 -18.22
N ILE A 175 16.95 -5.86 -19.25
CA ILE A 175 17.44 -5.43 -20.57
C ILE A 175 16.49 -4.37 -21.15
N LYS A 176 15.17 -4.57 -21.09
CA LYS A 176 14.19 -3.58 -21.54
C LYS A 176 14.26 -2.29 -20.71
N LEU A 177 14.41 -2.40 -19.39
CA LEU A 177 14.52 -1.25 -18.50
C LEU A 177 15.78 -0.43 -18.77
N GLU A 178 16.91 -1.09 -18.99
CA GLU A 178 18.17 -0.46 -19.39
C GLU A 178 18.02 0.31 -20.72
N GLN A 179 17.47 -0.35 -21.75
CA GLN A 179 17.21 0.27 -23.04
C GLN A 179 16.30 1.51 -22.92
N VAL A 180 15.25 1.40 -22.10
CA VAL A 180 14.33 2.50 -21.83
C VAL A 180 15.05 3.65 -21.14
N CYS A 181 15.77 3.40 -20.04
CA CYS A 181 16.51 4.42 -19.32
C CYS A 181 17.53 5.10 -20.24
N CYS A 182 18.32 4.35 -21.02
CA CYS A 182 19.22 4.90 -22.04
C CYS A 182 18.48 5.82 -23.04
N SER A 183 17.34 5.37 -23.58
CA SER A 183 16.54 6.15 -24.53
C SER A 183 15.96 7.44 -23.93
N MET A 184 15.61 7.43 -22.64
CA MET A 184 15.06 8.61 -21.95
C MET A 184 16.09 9.74 -21.81
N TYR A 185 17.37 9.40 -21.74
CA TYR A 185 18.47 10.36 -21.64
C TYR A 185 19.24 10.55 -22.96
N GLY A 186 18.77 9.97 -24.07
CA GLY A 186 19.44 10.08 -25.38
C GLY A 186 20.80 9.37 -25.45
N ILE A 187 21.00 8.34 -24.63
CA ILE A 187 22.24 7.56 -24.55
C ILE A 187 22.07 6.27 -25.36
N SER A 188 23.08 5.89 -26.15
CA SER A 188 23.10 4.60 -26.85
C SER A 188 23.35 3.47 -25.86
N VAL A 189 22.61 2.38 -25.99
CA VAL A 189 22.78 1.19 -25.14
C VAL A 189 24.16 0.57 -25.40
N PRO A 190 25.03 0.50 -24.39
CA PRO A 190 26.35 -0.08 -24.57
C PRO A 190 26.26 -1.55 -24.96
N GLN A 191 27.16 -2.01 -25.83
CA GLN A 191 27.22 -3.39 -26.27
C GLN A 191 28.19 -4.19 -25.39
N GLY A 192 27.85 -5.45 -25.10
CA GLY A 192 28.68 -6.37 -24.34
C GLY A 192 28.10 -6.76 -22.98
N THR A 193 28.60 -7.87 -22.44
CA THR A 193 28.16 -8.45 -21.16
C THR A 193 28.58 -7.60 -19.96
N PHE A 194 29.76 -6.98 -20.03
CA PHE A 194 30.26 -6.04 -19.04
C PHE A 194 30.41 -4.67 -19.69
N HIS A 195 29.62 -3.72 -19.21
CA HIS A 195 29.65 -2.34 -19.68
C HIS A 195 29.43 -1.38 -18.53
N VAL A 196 29.83 -0.12 -18.73
CA VAL A 196 29.65 0.97 -17.78
C VAL A 196 28.44 1.78 -18.19
N LEU A 197 27.45 1.87 -17.30
CA LEU A 197 26.29 2.73 -17.52
C LEU A 197 26.61 4.14 -16.98
N PRO A 198 26.27 5.20 -17.73
CA PRO A 198 26.36 6.56 -17.20
C PRO A 198 25.53 6.71 -15.92
N GLU A 199 25.98 7.56 -14.99
CA GLU A 199 25.37 7.71 -13.66
C GLU A 199 23.85 7.95 -13.72
N VAL A 200 23.38 8.74 -14.69
CA VAL A 200 21.95 9.02 -14.90
C VAL A 200 21.14 7.78 -15.26
N VAL A 201 21.71 6.83 -16.01
CA VAL A 201 21.07 5.56 -16.38
C VAL A 201 21.11 4.61 -15.18
N THR A 202 22.26 4.52 -14.50
CA THR A 202 22.42 3.71 -13.28
C THR A 202 21.42 4.13 -12.22
N LYS A 203 21.23 5.44 -12.02
CA LYS A 203 20.22 6.00 -11.11
C LYS A 203 18.79 5.71 -11.58
N CYS A 204 18.52 5.78 -12.88
CA CYS A 204 17.21 5.45 -13.43
C CYS A 204 16.79 4.01 -13.13
N ILE A 205 17.71 3.05 -13.29
CA ILE A 205 17.47 1.63 -13.00
C ILE A 205 17.38 1.41 -11.47
N SER A 206 18.34 1.92 -10.70
CA SER A 206 18.44 1.65 -9.26
C SER A 206 17.34 2.32 -8.42
N SER A 207 16.83 3.48 -8.86
CA SER A 207 15.68 4.14 -8.24
C SER A 207 14.34 3.61 -8.73
N GLU A 208 14.35 2.61 -9.63
CA GLU A 208 13.16 2.07 -10.28
C GLU A 208 12.28 3.19 -10.84
N ASN A 209 12.87 4.07 -11.66
CA ASN A 209 12.16 5.25 -12.17
C ASN A 209 10.80 4.80 -12.75
N PHE A 210 9.73 5.34 -12.20
CA PHE A 210 8.38 4.82 -12.41
C PHE A 210 7.98 4.80 -13.90
N VAL A 211 8.31 5.87 -14.64
CA VAL A 211 8.00 5.95 -16.07
C VAL A 211 8.86 4.97 -16.87
N ALA A 212 10.14 4.80 -16.51
CA ALA A 212 11.01 3.82 -17.14
C ALA A 212 10.50 2.39 -16.94
N VAL A 213 10.11 2.04 -15.71
CA VAL A 213 9.49 0.75 -15.37
C VAL A 213 8.19 0.54 -16.16
N CYS A 214 7.36 1.58 -16.27
CA CYS A 214 6.15 1.54 -17.10
C CYS A 214 6.49 1.21 -18.56
N TYR A 215 7.39 1.97 -19.18
CA TYR A 215 7.80 1.78 -20.57
C TYR A 215 8.41 0.40 -20.82
N ALA A 216 9.22 -0.10 -19.89
CA ALA A 216 9.83 -1.42 -19.99
C ALA A 216 8.77 -2.55 -19.91
N LYS A 217 7.76 -2.37 -19.06
CA LYS A 217 6.75 -3.40 -18.80
C LYS A 217 5.60 -3.42 -19.81
N TYR A 218 5.09 -2.25 -20.18
CA TYR A 218 3.86 -2.10 -20.98
C TYR A 218 4.08 -1.45 -22.34
N GLY A 219 5.31 -0.98 -22.62
CA GLY A 219 5.63 -0.27 -23.84
C GLY A 219 5.34 1.23 -23.77
N ARG A 220 6.06 1.99 -24.59
CA ARG A 220 6.01 3.46 -24.60
C ARG A 220 4.62 4.01 -24.91
N GLY A 221 3.95 3.49 -25.94
CA GLY A 221 2.64 4.01 -26.38
C GLY A 221 1.56 3.90 -25.31
N GLN A 222 1.49 2.76 -24.61
CA GLN A 222 0.49 2.53 -23.56
C GLN A 222 0.71 3.47 -22.36
N CYS A 223 1.95 3.59 -21.89
CA CYS A 223 2.28 4.47 -20.78
C CYS A 223 2.10 5.94 -21.13
N GLN A 224 2.38 6.36 -22.38
CA GLN A 224 2.08 7.71 -22.85
C GLN A 224 0.57 7.99 -22.84
N ALA A 225 -0.26 7.03 -23.23
CA ALA A 225 -1.71 7.16 -23.14
C ALA A 225 -2.17 7.34 -21.68
N TRP A 226 -1.61 6.58 -20.73
CA TRP A 226 -1.89 6.78 -19.29
C TRP A 226 -1.39 8.12 -18.77
N MET A 227 -0.21 8.57 -19.20
CA MET A 227 0.32 9.89 -18.81
C MET A 227 -0.59 11.01 -19.31
N GLN A 228 -1.09 10.92 -20.55
CA GLN A 228 -2.07 11.86 -21.11
C GLN A 228 -3.38 11.83 -20.34
N GLU A 229 -3.89 10.63 -20.01
CA GLU A 229 -5.10 10.46 -19.21
C GLU A 229 -4.97 11.11 -17.82
N CYS A 230 -3.79 10.97 -17.21
CA CYS A 230 -3.43 11.57 -15.93
C CYS A 230 -3.01 13.05 -16.03
N ARG A 231 -3.03 13.63 -17.24
CA ARG A 231 -2.60 15.02 -17.52
C ARG A 231 -1.19 15.34 -17.02
N ILE A 232 -0.29 14.36 -17.07
CA ILE A 232 1.11 14.51 -16.66
C ILE A 232 1.83 15.34 -17.72
N THR A 233 2.24 16.55 -17.34
CA THR A 233 3.05 17.45 -18.17
C THR A 233 4.51 17.51 -17.72
N SER A 234 4.78 16.99 -16.52
CA SER A 234 6.08 16.91 -15.88
C SER A 234 7.05 16.02 -16.66
N SER A 235 8.35 16.30 -16.52
CA SER A 235 9.39 15.42 -17.04
C SER A 235 9.24 14.01 -16.44
N PRO A 236 9.42 12.93 -17.22
CA PRO A 236 9.36 11.54 -16.75
C PRO A 236 10.24 11.23 -15.52
N ALA A 237 11.27 12.04 -15.28
CA ALA A 237 12.18 11.89 -14.15
C ALA A 237 11.56 12.31 -12.80
N GLN A 238 10.48 13.09 -12.79
CA GLN A 238 9.95 13.74 -11.57
C GLN A 238 8.42 13.75 -11.55
N LEU A 239 7.81 12.57 -11.39
CA LEU A 239 6.37 12.50 -11.09
C LEU A 239 6.11 12.95 -9.66
N THR A 240 5.14 13.84 -9.48
CA THR A 240 4.53 14.12 -8.17
C THR A 240 3.81 12.87 -7.64
N ASP A 241 3.57 12.81 -6.33
CA ASP A 241 2.86 11.68 -5.72
C ASP A 241 1.45 11.49 -6.30
N SER A 242 0.74 12.58 -6.63
CA SER A 242 -0.57 12.52 -7.28
C SER A 242 -0.50 11.94 -8.70
N GLU A 243 0.50 12.35 -9.49
CA GLU A 243 0.70 11.83 -10.85
C GLU A 243 1.08 10.35 -10.82
N ARG A 244 1.96 9.95 -9.89
CA ARG A 244 2.33 8.55 -9.66
C ARG A 244 1.12 7.70 -9.29
N LYS A 245 0.30 8.14 -8.32
CA LYS A 245 -0.91 7.42 -7.90
C LYS A 245 -1.93 7.27 -9.04
N CYS A 246 -2.06 8.29 -9.87
CA CYS A 246 -2.91 8.21 -11.06
C CYS A 246 -2.40 7.14 -12.03
N MET A 247 -1.11 7.17 -12.39
CA MET A 247 -0.52 6.19 -13.29
C MET A 247 -0.63 4.76 -12.78
N GLU A 248 -0.34 4.52 -11.50
CA GLU A 248 -0.51 3.21 -10.88
C GLU A 248 -1.95 2.70 -10.99
N SER A 249 -2.93 3.60 -10.86
CA SER A 249 -4.34 3.26 -10.98
C SER A 249 -4.67 2.88 -12.42
N SER A 250 -4.24 3.67 -13.41
CA SER A 250 -4.44 3.36 -14.84
C SER A 250 -3.76 2.04 -15.24
N MET A 251 -2.53 1.79 -14.76
CA MET A 251 -1.81 0.53 -14.96
C MET A 251 -2.60 -0.65 -14.39
N PHE A 252 -3.08 -0.52 -13.15
CA PHE A 252 -3.84 -1.56 -12.48
C PHE A 252 -5.16 -1.86 -13.21
N ILE A 253 -5.90 -0.83 -13.63
CA ILE A 253 -7.15 -0.98 -14.38
C ILE A 253 -6.90 -1.71 -15.70
N SER A 254 -5.84 -1.32 -16.43
CA SER A 254 -5.50 -1.97 -17.69
C SER A 254 -5.11 -3.43 -17.51
N MET A 255 -4.32 -3.76 -16.47
CA MET A 255 -4.05 -5.16 -16.13
C MET A 255 -5.33 -5.94 -15.86
N CYS A 256 -6.24 -5.36 -15.06
CA CYS A 256 -7.53 -5.97 -14.80
C CYS A 256 -8.30 -6.23 -16.11
N TYR A 257 -8.38 -5.23 -16.99
CA TYR A 257 -9.11 -5.35 -18.26
C TYR A 257 -8.52 -6.43 -19.17
N ASN A 258 -7.20 -6.55 -19.22
CA ASN A 258 -6.53 -7.59 -20.00
C ASN A 258 -6.78 -8.99 -19.43
N ASP A 259 -6.73 -9.14 -18.11
CA ASP A 259 -6.85 -10.44 -17.45
C ASP A 259 -8.31 -10.93 -17.33
N TYR A 260 -9.27 -10.02 -17.16
CA TYR A 260 -10.66 -10.35 -16.79
C TYR A 260 -11.72 -9.79 -17.74
N GLY A 261 -11.34 -8.91 -18.64
CA GLY A 261 -12.27 -8.15 -19.48
C GLY A 261 -12.86 -6.94 -18.77
N ALA A 262 -13.16 -5.90 -19.56
CA ALA A 262 -13.60 -4.60 -19.05
C ALA A 262 -14.86 -4.68 -18.17
N GLN A 263 -15.85 -5.51 -18.54
CA GLN A 263 -17.10 -5.61 -17.77
C GLN A 263 -16.90 -6.12 -16.34
N LYS A 264 -16.05 -7.14 -16.13
CA LYS A 264 -15.80 -7.68 -14.78
C LYS A 264 -15.10 -6.65 -13.90
N CYS A 265 -14.09 -5.98 -14.45
CA CYS A 265 -13.33 -4.96 -13.74
C CYS A 265 -14.16 -3.71 -13.42
N LEU A 266 -15.05 -3.29 -14.33
CA LEU A 266 -16.03 -2.23 -14.04
C LEU A 266 -17.04 -2.65 -12.96
N GLY A 267 -17.46 -3.92 -12.97
CA GLY A 267 -18.28 -4.48 -11.89
C GLY A 267 -17.57 -4.44 -10.55
N TRP A 268 -16.30 -4.87 -10.51
CA TRP A 268 -15.48 -4.84 -9.30
C TRP A 268 -15.18 -3.42 -8.82
N SER A 269 -14.87 -2.49 -9.71
CA SER A 269 -14.62 -1.09 -9.32
C SER A 269 -15.86 -0.44 -8.71
N LYS A 270 -17.06 -0.72 -9.25
CA LYS A 270 -18.34 -0.32 -8.64
C LYS A 270 -18.53 -0.90 -7.24
N ILE A 271 -18.29 -2.21 -7.10
CA ILE A 271 -18.39 -2.89 -5.80
C ILE A 271 -17.42 -2.27 -4.80
N CYS A 272 -16.18 -2.02 -5.20
CA CYS A 272 -15.13 -1.45 -4.35
C CYS A 272 -15.25 0.07 -4.12
N ASN A 273 -16.36 0.71 -4.53
CA ASN A 273 -16.56 2.17 -4.49
C ASN A 273 -15.37 2.96 -5.10
N ALA A 274 -14.75 2.40 -6.12
CA ALA A 274 -13.58 2.96 -6.79
C ALA A 274 -13.95 3.67 -8.10
N VAL A 275 -15.21 4.05 -8.27
CA VAL A 275 -15.68 4.89 -9.38
C VAL A 275 -16.06 6.25 -8.83
N ASP A 276 -15.57 7.31 -9.48
CA ASP A 276 -15.97 8.67 -9.15
C ASP A 276 -17.40 8.98 -9.65
N ALA A 277 -17.88 10.18 -9.34
CA ALA A 277 -19.22 10.64 -9.73
C ALA A 277 -19.45 10.66 -11.26
N PHE A 278 -18.39 10.60 -12.07
CA PHE A 278 -18.45 10.57 -13.52
C PHE A 278 -18.32 9.15 -14.08
N GLY A 279 -18.29 8.13 -13.21
CA GLY A 279 -18.12 6.74 -13.59
C GLY A 279 -16.70 6.39 -14.04
N LYS A 280 -15.72 7.27 -13.80
CA LYS A 280 -14.30 6.98 -14.05
C LYS A 280 -13.73 6.25 -12.85
N ILE A 281 -12.98 5.17 -13.11
CA ILE A 281 -12.36 4.40 -12.03
C ILE A 281 -11.22 5.24 -11.42
N SER A 282 -11.38 5.63 -10.15
CA SER A 282 -10.35 6.27 -9.33
C SER A 282 -10.07 5.37 -8.14
N LEU A 283 -8.95 4.66 -8.18
CA LEU A 283 -8.59 3.67 -7.17
C LEU A 283 -7.70 4.32 -6.10
N GLY A 284 -8.29 4.63 -4.95
CA GLY A 284 -7.52 4.74 -3.71
C GLY A 284 -6.89 3.39 -3.34
N ASP A 285 -5.94 3.39 -2.40
CA ASP A 285 -5.22 2.17 -2.00
C ASP A 285 -6.18 1.06 -1.54
N SER A 286 -7.24 1.41 -0.80
CA SER A 286 -8.31 0.47 -0.41
C SER A 286 -9.08 -0.13 -1.60
N GLY A 287 -9.29 0.65 -2.67
CA GLY A 287 -9.93 0.19 -3.90
C GLY A 287 -9.01 -0.77 -4.68
N LYS A 288 -7.71 -0.44 -4.78
CA LYS A 288 -6.70 -1.32 -5.39
C LYS A 288 -6.63 -2.65 -4.64
N ASP A 289 -6.60 -2.62 -3.32
CA ASP A 289 -6.55 -3.83 -2.48
C ASP A 289 -7.82 -4.66 -2.60
N CYS A 290 -9.00 -4.03 -2.63
CA CYS A 290 -10.28 -4.69 -2.89
C CYS A 290 -10.29 -5.43 -4.23
N MET A 291 -9.75 -4.82 -5.28
CA MET A 291 -9.66 -5.45 -6.59
C MET A 291 -8.53 -6.49 -6.70
N ARG A 292 -7.40 -6.32 -5.99
CA ARG A 292 -6.24 -7.23 -6.01
C ARG A 292 -6.49 -8.53 -5.28
N THR A 293 -7.06 -8.43 -4.08
CA THR A 293 -7.19 -9.57 -3.17
C THR A 293 -8.08 -10.65 -3.74
N ARG A 294 -9.02 -10.29 -4.64
CA ARG A 294 -10.06 -11.19 -5.17
C ARG A 294 -10.76 -11.96 -4.03
N ASP A 295 -10.70 -11.43 -2.82
CA ASP A 295 -11.15 -12.12 -1.63
C ASP A 295 -12.68 -11.99 -1.60
N PRO A 296 -13.41 -13.11 -1.68
CA PRO A 296 -14.87 -13.10 -1.63
C PRO A 296 -15.46 -12.33 -0.45
N ILE A 297 -14.78 -12.29 0.70
CA ILE A 297 -15.23 -11.49 1.85
C ILE A 297 -15.04 -10.01 1.59
N ILE A 298 -13.91 -9.58 1.03
CA ILE A 298 -13.71 -8.16 0.73
C ILE A 298 -14.75 -7.69 -0.30
N MET A 299 -14.97 -8.48 -1.35
CA MET A 299 -16.02 -8.22 -2.34
C MET A 299 -17.42 -8.20 -1.71
N CYS A 300 -17.73 -9.16 -0.84
CA CYS A 300 -18.98 -9.19 -0.11
C CYS A 300 -19.15 -7.92 0.73
N LYS A 301 -18.17 -7.57 1.57
CA LYS A 301 -18.24 -6.42 2.50
C LYS A 301 -18.45 -5.13 1.75
N ALA A 302 -17.84 -5.01 0.57
CA ALA A 302 -18.01 -3.88 -0.31
C ALA A 302 -19.44 -3.84 -0.93
N LYS A 303 -20.01 -4.99 -1.30
CA LYS A 303 -21.36 -5.11 -1.89
C LYS A 303 -22.52 -4.96 -0.89
N TYR A 304 -22.41 -5.56 0.29
CA TYR A 304 -23.51 -5.68 1.26
C TYR A 304 -23.23 -5.09 2.65
N GLY A 305 -22.00 -4.62 2.89
CA GLY A 305 -21.57 -4.14 4.19
C GLY A 305 -20.98 -5.23 5.09
N PRO A 306 -20.19 -4.84 6.10
CA PRO A 306 -19.43 -5.76 6.94
C PRO A 306 -20.29 -6.68 7.80
N VAL A 307 -21.40 -6.17 8.35
CA VAL A 307 -22.28 -6.94 9.23
C VAL A 307 -22.91 -8.11 8.48
N TYR A 308 -23.44 -7.87 7.30
CA TYR A 308 -24.05 -8.90 6.46
C TYR A 308 -23.05 -9.99 6.08
N CYS A 309 -21.85 -9.58 5.66
CA CYS A 309 -20.84 -10.53 5.19
C CYS A 309 -20.21 -11.36 6.28
N ASN A 310 -20.11 -10.82 7.50
CA ASN A 310 -19.73 -11.62 8.66
C ASN A 310 -20.80 -12.69 8.93
N ARG A 311 -22.10 -12.35 8.87
CA ARG A 311 -23.20 -13.32 8.98
C ARG A 311 -23.19 -14.35 7.85
N LEU A 312 -22.89 -13.93 6.62
CA LEU A 312 -22.77 -14.83 5.47
C LEU A 312 -21.58 -15.78 5.63
N GLY A 313 -20.44 -15.30 6.13
CA GLY A 313 -19.30 -16.12 6.47
C GLY A 313 -19.65 -17.17 7.52
N SER A 314 -20.31 -16.77 8.61
CA SER A 314 -20.81 -17.69 9.66
C SER A 314 -21.81 -18.70 9.11
N ALA A 315 -22.75 -18.28 8.27
CA ALA A 315 -23.70 -19.18 7.62
C ALA A 315 -22.99 -20.21 6.72
N CYS A 316 -22.01 -19.79 5.93
CA CYS A 316 -21.19 -20.69 5.12
C CYS A 316 -20.36 -21.66 5.98
N SER A 317 -19.84 -21.20 7.12
CA SER A 317 -19.15 -22.04 8.10
C SER A 317 -20.06 -23.14 8.65
N GLU A 318 -21.27 -22.78 9.05
CA GLU A 318 -22.29 -23.71 9.55
C GLU A 318 -22.72 -24.73 8.49
N LEU A 319 -23.02 -24.27 7.26
CA LEU A 319 -23.45 -25.15 6.17
C LEU A 319 -22.36 -26.13 5.72
N THR A 320 -21.10 -25.69 5.71
CA THR A 320 -19.96 -26.53 5.30
C THR A 320 -19.41 -27.38 6.43
N GLY A 321 -19.79 -27.11 7.68
CA GLY A 321 -19.22 -27.75 8.87
C GLY A 321 -17.75 -27.38 9.14
N ILE A 322 -17.25 -26.30 8.52
CA ILE A 322 -15.85 -25.88 8.64
C ILE A 322 -15.79 -24.66 9.57
N PRO A 323 -15.10 -24.73 10.71
CA PRO A 323 -15.02 -23.60 11.63
C PRO A 323 -14.23 -22.43 11.03
N ILE A 324 -14.68 -21.21 11.30
CA ILE A 324 -13.89 -20.00 11.05
C ILE A 324 -12.80 -19.92 12.13
N PRO A 325 -11.51 -19.79 11.78
CA PRO A 325 -10.45 -19.63 12.77
C PRO A 325 -10.71 -18.43 13.69
N GLU A 326 -10.42 -18.55 14.97
CA GLU A 326 -10.55 -17.44 15.92
C GLU A 326 -9.67 -16.26 15.49
N GLN A 327 -10.23 -15.05 15.59
CA GLN A 327 -9.54 -13.83 15.18
C GLN A 327 -8.43 -13.51 16.19
N MET A 328 -7.17 -13.75 15.83
CA MET A 328 -6.04 -13.22 16.58
C MET A 328 -5.92 -11.72 16.32
N ALA A 329 -5.84 -10.92 17.38
CA ALA A 329 -5.74 -9.47 17.28
C ALA A 329 -4.55 -9.06 16.38
N GLY A 330 -4.82 -8.31 15.32
CA GLY A 330 -3.82 -7.75 14.41
C GLY A 330 -3.63 -8.47 13.07
N ASN A 331 -4.17 -9.68 12.89
CA ASN A 331 -4.06 -10.41 11.62
C ASN A 331 -5.39 -10.44 10.86
N MET A 332 -5.35 -10.15 9.55
CA MET A 332 -6.45 -10.54 8.66
C MET A 332 -6.47 -12.06 8.60
N TYR A 333 -7.50 -12.68 9.17
CA TYR A 333 -7.69 -14.12 9.03
C TYR A 333 -8.11 -14.43 7.60
N LYS A 334 -7.48 -15.45 7.00
CA LYS A 334 -7.91 -15.99 5.71
C LYS A 334 -8.98 -17.04 5.97
N LEU A 335 -10.16 -16.87 5.39
CA LEU A 335 -11.18 -17.90 5.45
C LEU A 335 -10.73 -19.15 4.69
N PRO A 336 -11.08 -20.35 5.18
CA PRO A 336 -10.92 -21.59 4.42
C PRO A 336 -11.56 -21.50 3.02
N ASP A 337 -10.91 -22.09 2.00
CA ASP A 337 -11.31 -21.95 0.59
C ASP A 337 -12.77 -22.39 0.32
N ARG A 338 -13.29 -23.38 1.06
CA ARG A 338 -14.70 -23.80 0.95
C ARG A 338 -15.67 -22.74 1.45
N ILE A 339 -15.34 -22.03 2.53
CA ILE A 339 -16.15 -20.90 3.02
C ILE A 339 -16.06 -19.74 2.03
N LEU A 340 -14.85 -19.44 1.54
CA LEU A 340 -14.66 -18.42 0.49
C LEU A 340 -15.46 -18.74 -0.77
N THR A 341 -15.48 -20.00 -1.21
CA THR A 341 -16.28 -20.44 -2.35
C THR A 341 -17.76 -20.24 -2.09
N CYS A 342 -18.27 -20.64 -0.91
CA CYS A 342 -19.66 -20.43 -0.51
C CYS A 342 -20.06 -18.95 -0.50
N VAL A 343 -19.20 -18.06 0.03
CA VAL A 343 -19.42 -16.61 0.02
C VAL A 343 -19.39 -16.06 -1.40
N ALA A 344 -18.41 -16.46 -2.22
CA ALA A 344 -18.24 -15.97 -3.60
C ALA A 344 -19.40 -16.34 -4.52
N SER A 345 -19.91 -17.55 -4.35
CA SER A 345 -21.01 -18.10 -5.14
C SER A 345 -22.39 -17.70 -4.64
N GLU A 346 -22.46 -16.96 -3.52
CA GLU A 346 -23.71 -16.43 -2.98
C GLU A 346 -24.76 -17.54 -2.79
N TYR A 347 -24.35 -18.66 -2.18
CA TYR A 347 -25.21 -19.84 -1.98
C TYR A 347 -26.54 -19.44 -1.35
N PHE A 348 -27.65 -19.86 -1.97
CA PHE A 348 -28.99 -19.45 -1.56
C PHE A 348 -29.26 -19.74 -0.08
N MET A 349 -28.92 -20.94 0.39
CA MET A 349 -29.08 -21.32 1.79
C MET A 349 -28.22 -20.47 2.73
N ALA A 350 -26.99 -20.13 2.34
CA ALA A 350 -26.13 -19.26 3.13
C ALA A 350 -26.69 -17.83 3.22
N ILE A 351 -27.23 -17.31 2.12
CA ILE A 351 -27.95 -16.03 2.10
C ILE A 351 -29.17 -16.07 3.00
N CYS A 352 -29.95 -17.15 2.93
CA CYS A 352 -31.12 -17.35 3.79
C CYS A 352 -30.70 -17.26 5.26
N TYR A 353 -29.71 -18.05 5.68
CA TYR A 353 -29.23 -18.09 7.07
C TYR A 353 -28.71 -16.72 7.52
N ALA A 354 -27.96 -16.03 6.66
CA ALA A 354 -27.42 -14.71 6.97
C ALA A 354 -28.50 -13.63 7.15
N ARG A 355 -29.63 -13.74 6.44
CA ARG A 355 -30.73 -12.77 6.46
C ARG A 355 -31.77 -13.06 7.54
N TYR A 356 -32.22 -14.30 7.61
CA TYR A 356 -33.40 -14.70 8.39
C TYR A 356 -33.07 -15.60 9.59
N GLY A 357 -31.85 -16.11 9.67
CA GLY A 357 -31.41 -17.06 10.70
C GLY A 357 -31.60 -18.51 10.28
N ALA A 358 -30.84 -19.40 10.90
CA ALA A 358 -30.82 -20.83 10.56
C ALA A 358 -32.17 -21.51 10.85
N ASP A 359 -32.83 -21.17 11.95
CA ASP A 359 -34.09 -21.81 12.38
C ASP A 359 -35.19 -21.65 11.33
N GLU A 360 -35.46 -20.41 10.91
CA GLU A 360 -36.46 -20.07 9.90
C GLU A 360 -36.14 -20.76 8.57
N CYS A 361 -34.88 -20.68 8.12
CA CYS A 361 -34.47 -21.30 6.87
C CYS A 361 -34.50 -22.83 6.91
N ASN A 362 -34.31 -23.45 8.07
CA ASN A 362 -34.46 -24.90 8.25
C ASN A 362 -35.93 -25.34 8.17
N VAL A 363 -36.87 -24.53 8.66
CA VAL A 363 -38.31 -24.75 8.45
C VAL A 363 -38.61 -24.73 6.96
N TRP A 364 -38.18 -23.70 6.23
CA TRP A 364 -38.41 -23.58 4.79
C TRP A 364 -37.74 -24.71 4.00
N LYS A 365 -36.51 -25.07 4.38
CA LYS A 365 -35.77 -26.20 3.79
C LYS A 365 -36.58 -27.50 3.87
N LYS A 366 -37.21 -27.77 5.02
CA LYS A 366 -38.05 -28.96 5.24
C LYS A 366 -39.33 -28.88 4.43
N GLU A 367 -40.01 -27.73 4.41
CA GLU A 367 -41.24 -27.52 3.63
C GLU A 367 -41.00 -27.65 2.12
N CYS A 368 -39.86 -27.16 1.64
CA CYS A 368 -39.45 -27.23 0.24
C CYS A 368 -38.74 -28.55 -0.13
N ASN A 369 -38.65 -29.51 0.79
CA ASN A 369 -38.00 -30.81 0.59
C ASN A 369 -36.56 -30.72 0.04
N VAL A 370 -35.82 -29.68 0.46
CA VAL A 370 -34.44 -29.45 0.00
C VAL A 370 -33.51 -30.53 0.56
N LYS A 371 -32.98 -31.37 -0.33
CA LYS A 371 -32.23 -32.57 0.06
C LYS A 371 -30.86 -32.28 0.67
N SER A 372 -30.15 -31.29 0.11
CA SER A 372 -28.80 -30.95 0.53
C SER A 372 -28.64 -29.45 0.71
N PRO A 373 -28.09 -28.98 1.84
CA PRO A 373 -27.89 -27.56 2.09
C PRO A 373 -26.63 -26.99 1.41
N VAL A 374 -25.74 -27.86 0.92
CA VAL A 374 -24.44 -27.50 0.32
C VAL A 374 -24.43 -27.71 -1.20
N ASP A 375 -25.36 -28.48 -1.73
CA ASP A 375 -25.50 -28.60 -3.18
C ASP A 375 -26.30 -27.44 -3.76
N LYS A 376 -26.08 -27.17 -5.04
CA LYS A 376 -26.86 -26.19 -5.77
C LYS A 376 -28.32 -26.67 -5.78
N LEU A 377 -29.23 -25.83 -5.27
CA LEU A 377 -30.67 -26.10 -5.29
C LEU A 377 -31.12 -26.40 -6.73
N THR A 378 -32.02 -27.37 -6.86
CA THR A 378 -32.73 -27.56 -8.12
C THR A 378 -33.61 -26.34 -8.42
N PRO A 379 -33.99 -26.09 -9.68
CA PRO A 379 -34.88 -24.97 -10.01
C PRO A 379 -36.17 -24.94 -9.18
N ASP A 380 -36.78 -26.11 -8.91
CA ASP A 380 -38.01 -26.22 -8.13
C ASP A 380 -37.78 -25.92 -6.64
N GLU A 381 -36.69 -26.43 -6.06
CA GLU A 381 -36.27 -26.11 -4.70
C GLU A 381 -35.99 -24.61 -4.53
N GLN A 382 -35.28 -24.01 -5.49
CA GLN A 382 -34.97 -22.57 -5.49
C GLN A 382 -36.25 -21.73 -5.60
N GLN A 383 -37.18 -22.11 -6.48
CA GLN A 383 -38.46 -21.41 -6.62
C GLN A 383 -39.29 -21.51 -5.34
N CYS A 384 -39.34 -22.68 -4.71
CA CYS A 384 -40.03 -22.85 -3.43
C CYS A 384 -39.44 -21.94 -2.35
N MET A 385 -38.12 -21.94 -2.19
CA MET A 385 -37.45 -21.12 -1.19
C MET A 385 -37.64 -19.61 -1.44
N GLU A 386 -37.62 -19.17 -2.69
CA GLU A 386 -37.88 -17.78 -3.05
C GLU A 386 -39.34 -17.38 -2.76
N SER A 387 -40.31 -18.28 -2.97
CA SER A 387 -41.71 -18.01 -2.60
C SER A 387 -41.87 -17.78 -1.10
N LYS A 388 -41.21 -18.58 -0.26
CA LYS A 388 -41.20 -18.41 1.20
C LYS A 388 -40.59 -17.08 1.60
N ARG A 389 -39.48 -16.69 0.95
CA ARG A 389 -38.82 -15.40 1.16
C ARG A 389 -39.75 -14.23 0.87
N VAL A 390 -40.42 -14.22 -0.27
CA VAL A 390 -41.31 -13.13 -0.69
C VAL A 390 -42.51 -13.01 0.25
N LEU A 391 -43.10 -14.14 0.66
CA LEU A 391 -44.15 -14.17 1.66
C LEU A 391 -43.66 -13.63 3.01
N GLN A 392 -42.51 -14.04 3.50
CA GLN A 392 -41.98 -13.56 4.78
C GLN A 392 -41.68 -12.05 4.77
N ILE A 393 -41.13 -11.53 3.66
CA ILE A 393 -40.94 -10.09 3.48
C ILE A 393 -42.29 -9.37 3.54
N CYS A 394 -43.30 -9.90 2.83
CA CYS A 394 -44.63 -9.33 2.88
C CYS A 394 -45.17 -9.35 4.32
N LEU A 395 -45.17 -10.50 4.99
CA LEU A 395 -45.74 -10.70 6.32
C LEU A 395 -45.08 -9.78 7.36
N SER A 396 -43.76 -9.66 7.33
CA SER A 396 -43.01 -8.78 8.24
C SER A 396 -43.24 -7.29 7.96
N THR A 397 -43.51 -6.92 6.71
CA THR A 397 -43.69 -5.51 6.31
C THR A 397 -45.12 -5.03 6.49
N TYR A 398 -46.11 -5.85 6.09
CA TYR A 398 -47.51 -5.45 5.95
C TYR A 398 -48.48 -6.25 6.82
N GLY A 399 -48.02 -7.34 7.43
CA GLY A 399 -48.85 -8.23 8.23
C GLY A 399 -49.65 -9.26 7.41
N LEU A 400 -50.16 -10.27 8.10
CA LEU A 400 -50.81 -11.43 7.51
C LEU A 400 -52.02 -11.08 6.63
N GLU A 401 -52.92 -10.24 7.12
CA GLU A 401 -54.17 -9.92 6.42
C GLU A 401 -53.93 -9.22 5.08
N PHE A 402 -52.90 -8.40 5.00
CA PHE A 402 -52.57 -7.70 3.76
C PHE A 402 -51.93 -8.66 2.74
N CYS A 403 -51.01 -9.51 3.21
CA CYS A 403 -50.31 -10.44 2.34
C CYS A 403 -51.22 -11.50 1.74
N THR A 404 -52.20 -12.01 2.50
CA THR A 404 -53.19 -12.94 1.96
C THR A 404 -54.06 -12.29 0.88
N LYS A 405 -54.41 -11.00 1.03
CA LYS A 405 -55.16 -10.25 0.00
C LYS A 405 -54.33 -10.03 -1.26
N ILE A 406 -53.07 -9.62 -1.13
CA ILE A 406 -52.16 -9.46 -2.28
C ILE A 406 -51.95 -10.79 -3.00
N GLU A 407 -51.72 -11.86 -2.25
CA GLU A 407 -51.50 -13.18 -2.81
C GLU A 407 -52.73 -13.65 -3.61
N ALA A 408 -53.93 -13.54 -3.03
CA ALA A 408 -55.19 -13.86 -3.72
C ALA A 408 -55.39 -13.01 -4.98
N SER A 409 -55.04 -11.72 -4.93
CA SER A 409 -55.11 -10.82 -6.08
C SER A 409 -54.14 -11.24 -7.19
N CYS A 410 -52.89 -11.56 -6.85
CA CYS A 410 -51.88 -12.03 -7.78
C CYS A 410 -52.26 -13.38 -8.42
N ILE A 411 -52.81 -14.31 -7.64
CA ILE A 411 -53.32 -15.59 -8.17
C ILE A 411 -54.44 -15.37 -9.18
N ALA A 412 -55.42 -14.53 -8.85
CA ALA A 412 -56.52 -14.18 -9.75
C ALA A 412 -56.03 -13.52 -11.05
N LYS A 413 -55.02 -12.66 -10.94
CA LYS A 413 -54.41 -11.95 -12.08
C LYS A 413 -53.66 -12.87 -13.04
N VAL A 414 -52.97 -13.89 -12.51
CA VAL A 414 -52.27 -14.89 -13.33
C VAL A 414 -53.25 -15.95 -13.88
N GLY A 415 -54.46 -16.05 -13.32
CA GLY A 415 -55.48 -17.00 -13.76
C GLY A 415 -55.23 -18.43 -13.29
N LEU A 416 -54.56 -18.60 -12.15
CA LEU A 416 -54.26 -19.91 -11.58
C LEU A 416 -55.33 -20.33 -10.56
N ILE A 417 -55.65 -21.62 -10.55
CA ILE A 417 -56.46 -22.23 -9.49
C ILE A 417 -55.49 -22.92 -8.55
N PHE A 418 -55.39 -22.44 -7.32
CA PHE A 418 -54.48 -23.04 -6.34
C PHE A 418 -55.08 -24.36 -5.83
N PRO A 419 -54.34 -25.48 -5.88
CA PRO A 419 -54.73 -26.67 -5.15
C PRO A 419 -54.68 -26.35 -3.65
N ASN A 420 -55.63 -26.88 -2.87
CA ASN A 420 -55.67 -26.78 -1.40
C ASN A 420 -54.56 -27.62 -0.74
N ASP A 421 -53.34 -27.59 -1.29
CA ASP A 421 -52.21 -28.36 -0.80
C ASP A 421 -51.68 -27.71 0.49
N PRO A 422 -51.28 -28.50 1.51
CA PRO A 422 -50.78 -27.95 2.76
C PRO A 422 -49.38 -27.31 2.59
N VAL A 423 -48.69 -27.58 1.48
CA VAL A 423 -47.42 -26.94 1.14
C VAL A 423 -47.69 -25.78 0.18
N HIS A 424 -47.82 -24.60 0.76
CA HIS A 424 -48.09 -23.38 0.02
C HIS A 424 -46.84 -22.93 -0.75
N ILE A 425 -46.71 -23.33 -2.03
CA ILE A 425 -45.61 -22.95 -2.94
C ILE A 425 -46.15 -22.02 -4.01
N LEU A 426 -45.70 -20.77 -4.03
CA LEU A 426 -46.13 -19.83 -5.06
C LEU A 426 -45.43 -20.11 -6.40
N PRO A 427 -46.19 -20.22 -7.51
CA PRO A 427 -45.63 -20.18 -8.85
C PRO A 427 -44.78 -18.92 -9.08
N ALA A 428 -43.72 -19.01 -9.88
CA ALA A 428 -42.82 -17.88 -10.14
C ALA A 428 -43.57 -16.61 -10.57
N SER A 429 -44.58 -16.75 -11.43
CA SER A 429 -45.43 -15.64 -11.88
C SER A 429 -46.21 -14.95 -10.75
N VAL A 430 -46.63 -15.69 -9.72
CA VAL A 430 -47.30 -15.13 -8.53
C VAL A 430 -46.26 -14.48 -7.62
N THR A 431 -45.11 -15.13 -7.39
CA THR A 431 -43.99 -14.57 -6.62
C THR A 431 -43.49 -13.24 -7.18
N ASP A 432 -43.38 -13.15 -8.51
CA ASP A 432 -43.00 -11.93 -9.23
C ASP A 432 -44.07 -10.84 -9.07
N CYS A 433 -45.35 -11.21 -9.16
CA CYS A 433 -46.46 -10.29 -8.92
C CYS A 433 -46.41 -9.70 -7.52
N ILE A 434 -46.30 -10.53 -6.47
CA ILE A 434 -46.22 -10.06 -5.08
C ILE A 434 -44.99 -9.16 -4.88
N SER A 435 -43.84 -9.53 -5.44
CA SER A 435 -42.62 -8.73 -5.36
C SER A 435 -42.76 -7.36 -6.04
N SER A 436 -43.45 -7.31 -7.19
CA SER A 436 -43.73 -6.06 -7.91
C SER A 436 -44.71 -5.16 -7.17
N GLU A 437 -45.75 -5.72 -6.53
CA GLU A 437 -46.72 -4.94 -5.76
C GLU A 437 -46.14 -4.46 -4.42
N ASN A 438 -45.31 -5.29 -3.78
CA ASN A 438 -44.55 -4.91 -2.58
C ASN A 438 -43.59 -3.75 -2.83
N THR A 439 -43.04 -3.61 -4.05
CA THR A 439 -42.14 -2.50 -4.41
C THR A 439 -42.90 -1.23 -4.81
N LEU A 440 -44.07 -1.34 -5.43
CA LEU A 440 -44.91 -0.21 -5.83
C LEU A 440 -45.51 0.56 -4.65
N GLN A 441 -45.77 -0.10 -3.51
CA GLN A 441 -46.29 0.56 -2.30
C GLN A 441 -45.22 1.19 -1.39
N LEU A 442 -43.93 0.96 -1.66
CA LEU A 442 -42.83 1.66 -0.97
C LEU A 442 -42.53 3.04 -1.58
N MET A 443 -43.03 3.32 -2.79
CA MET A 443 -42.85 4.60 -3.49
C MET A 443 -43.57 5.80 -2.84
N PRO A 444 -44.76 5.73 -2.21
CA PRO A 444 -45.40 6.92 -1.63
C PRO A 444 -44.74 7.39 -0.32
N TYR A 445 -44.09 6.50 0.44
CA TYR A 445 -43.57 6.83 1.77
C TYR A 445 -42.13 7.39 1.75
N SER A 446 -41.28 6.91 0.83
CA SER A 446 -39.91 7.40 0.68
C SER A 446 -39.85 8.77 -0.01
N PHE A 447 -40.66 8.99 -1.05
CA PHE A 447 -40.75 10.29 -1.72
C PHE A 447 -41.41 11.37 -0.86
N ALA A 448 -42.38 11.01 -0.01
CA ALA A 448 -43.02 11.95 0.91
C ALA A 448 -42.07 12.41 2.03
N MET A 449 -41.23 11.52 2.57
CA MET A 449 -40.24 11.93 3.59
C MET A 449 -39.08 12.76 3.03
N GLN A 450 -38.62 12.50 1.80
CA GLN A 450 -37.60 13.34 1.16
C GLN A 450 -38.16 14.67 0.63
N SER A 451 -39.42 14.74 0.22
CA SER A 451 -40.05 15.98 -0.26
C SER A 451 -40.53 16.91 0.88
N MET A 452 -40.76 16.40 2.09
CA MET A 452 -41.15 17.22 3.25
C MET A 452 -39.99 18.02 3.88
N VAL A 453 -38.74 17.83 3.42
CA VAL A 453 -37.57 18.59 3.91
C VAL A 453 -37.40 19.92 3.15
N LEU A 454 -38.14 20.16 2.07
CA LEU A 454 -37.98 21.35 1.22
C LEU A 454 -39.21 22.27 1.12
N LEU A 455 -40.31 21.97 1.80
CA LEU A 455 -41.51 22.81 1.75
C LEU A 455 -41.53 23.83 2.89
N SER A 456 -41.87 25.08 2.55
CA SER A 456 -42.05 26.15 3.52
C SER A 456 -43.33 25.91 4.34
N ALA A 457 -43.44 26.54 5.53
CA ALA A 457 -44.62 26.39 6.38
C ALA A 457 -45.94 26.79 5.69
N ALA A 458 -45.88 27.68 4.69
CA ALA A 458 -47.04 28.14 3.93
C ALA A 458 -47.56 27.08 2.92
N ASP A 459 -46.66 26.24 2.38
CA ASP A 459 -47.04 25.19 1.42
C ASP A 459 -47.75 24.01 2.10
N LEU A 460 -47.47 23.80 3.40
CA LEU A 460 -48.09 22.75 4.21
C LEU A 460 -49.57 23.04 4.55
N GLU A 461 -49.94 24.31 4.73
CA GLU A 461 -51.33 24.70 5.02
C GLU A 461 -52.26 24.49 3.81
N LEU A 462 -51.76 24.72 2.58
CA LEU A 462 -52.53 24.53 1.35
C LEU A 462 -52.81 23.03 1.04
N LEU A 463 -51.86 22.16 1.39
CA LEU A 463 -51.99 20.69 1.24
C LEU A 463 -52.96 20.09 2.26
N VAL A 464 -53.03 20.65 3.47
CA VAL A 464 -53.94 20.18 4.54
C VAL A 464 -55.41 20.55 4.25
N GLN A 465 -55.66 21.60 3.47
CA GLN A 465 -57.01 22.04 3.12
C GLN A 465 -57.62 21.29 1.91
N SER A 466 -56.81 20.59 1.10
CA SER A 466 -57.23 20.06 -0.21
C SER A 466 -57.31 18.53 -0.33
N SER A 467 -56.97 17.75 0.71
CA SER A 467 -56.95 16.27 0.64
C SER A 467 -57.85 15.56 1.66
N PRO A 468 -58.56 14.47 1.28
CA PRO A 468 -59.37 13.66 2.18
C PRO A 468 -58.47 12.66 2.93
N ILE A 469 -57.72 13.15 3.93
CA ILE A 469 -56.82 12.31 4.73
C ILE A 469 -57.50 11.89 6.04
N HIS A 470 -57.33 10.61 6.37
CA HIS A 470 -57.80 9.90 7.55
C HIS A 470 -57.49 10.66 8.87
N PRO A 471 -58.42 10.70 9.85
CA PRO A 471 -58.33 11.54 11.06
C PRO A 471 -57.11 11.29 11.97
N PHE A 472 -56.42 10.17 11.80
CA PHE A 472 -55.19 9.84 12.54
C PHE A 472 -53.99 10.74 12.16
N LEU A 473 -53.88 11.12 10.87
CA LEU A 473 -52.77 11.94 10.35
C LEU A 473 -52.88 13.42 10.77
N LYS A 474 -54.10 13.95 10.90
CA LYS A 474 -54.34 15.30 11.48
C LYS A 474 -53.82 15.41 12.92
N ARG A 475 -53.93 14.33 13.71
CA ARG A 475 -53.51 14.32 15.11
C ARG A 475 -51.98 14.30 15.27
N GLN A 476 -51.25 13.61 14.40
CA GLN A 476 -49.78 13.60 14.42
C GLN A 476 -49.16 14.90 13.87
N LEU A 477 -49.76 15.54 12.85
CA LEU A 477 -49.25 16.83 12.34
C LEU A 477 -49.34 17.96 13.37
N ALA A 478 -50.39 17.97 14.20
CA ALA A 478 -50.58 18.97 15.26
C ALA A 478 -49.55 18.85 16.39
N LEU A 479 -49.07 17.64 16.69
CA LEU A 479 -48.03 17.40 17.71
C LEU A 479 -46.65 17.87 17.24
N ASN A 480 -46.33 17.71 15.96
CA ASN A 480 -45.03 18.08 15.40
C ASN A 480 -44.84 19.61 15.24
N THR A 481 -45.93 20.33 14.98
CA THR A 481 -45.92 21.81 14.92
C THR A 481 -45.72 22.44 16.30
N HIS A 482 -46.22 21.81 17.36
CA HIS A 482 -46.01 22.28 18.74
C HIS A 482 -44.55 22.11 19.22
N CYS A 483 -43.87 21.04 18.82
CA CYS A 483 -42.47 20.81 19.18
C CYS A 483 -41.49 21.78 18.50
N ARG A 484 -41.78 22.24 17.27
CA ARG A 484 -40.91 23.21 16.56
C ARG A 484 -41.00 24.63 17.12
N ALA A 485 -42.15 25.03 17.68
CA ALA A 485 -42.31 26.34 18.31
C ALA A 485 -41.42 26.50 19.56
N LEU A 486 -41.23 25.42 20.33
CA LEU A 486 -40.42 25.42 21.56
C LEU A 486 -38.91 25.53 21.30
N SER A 487 -38.42 25.05 20.16
CA SER A 487 -36.99 25.13 19.82
C SER A 487 -36.52 26.53 19.39
N SER A 488 -37.42 27.43 18.97
CA SER A 488 -37.02 28.79 18.53
C SER A 488 -36.77 29.77 19.67
N VAL A 489 -37.25 29.47 20.89
CA VAL A 489 -37.12 30.37 22.06
C VAL A 489 -35.77 30.19 22.79
N ALA A 490 -35.02 29.11 22.51
CA ALA A 490 -33.82 28.77 23.27
C ALA A 490 -32.50 29.44 22.81
N LEU A 491 -32.51 30.29 21.78
CA LEU A 491 -31.29 30.74 21.09
C LEU A 491 -30.88 32.21 21.32
N HIS A 492 -31.31 32.86 22.40
CA HIS A 492 -30.83 34.21 22.77
C HIS A 492 -30.38 34.27 24.25
N LEU A 493 -29.15 33.81 24.53
CA LEU A 493 -28.40 34.20 25.74
C LEU A 493 -26.93 34.49 25.39
N PRO A 494 -26.36 35.66 25.75
CA PRO A 494 -24.98 36.01 25.44
C PRO A 494 -23.98 35.43 26.45
N ARG A 495 -22.90 34.82 25.96
CA ARG A 495 -21.75 34.33 26.75
C ARG A 495 -20.89 35.50 27.24
N LYS A 496 -20.72 35.64 28.56
CA LYS A 496 -19.68 36.48 29.19
C LYS A 496 -18.28 35.84 29.03
N LYS A 497 -17.28 36.66 28.71
CA LYS A 497 -15.84 36.35 28.81
C LYS A 497 -15.40 36.38 30.28
N ALA A 498 -14.58 35.43 30.69
CA ALA A 498 -13.88 35.42 31.98
C ALA A 498 -12.37 35.62 31.75
N SER A 499 -11.81 36.50 32.58
CA SER A 499 -10.39 36.72 32.86
C SER A 499 -9.78 35.57 33.65
#